data_AF-W1XL10-F1
#
_entry.id   AF-W1XL10-F1
#
_cell.length_a   1.000
_cell.length_b   1.000
_cell.length_c   1.000
_cell.angle_alpha   90.00
_cell.angle_beta   90.00
_cell.angle_gamma   90.00
#
_symmetry.space_group_name_H-M   'P 1'
#
loop_
_entity.id
_entity.type
_entity.pdbx_description
1 polymer ?
#
loop_
_entity_poly.entity_id
_entity_poly.type
_entity_poly.pdbx_seq_one_letter_code
_entity_poly.pdbx_strand_id
1 'polypeptide(L)'
;YSALYFTWKYCRNPKTPNDTRKKGGGALMSKIVARMEKMKDGNLSGIQRHNQRETNNHSNPDIDIEKSHLNYDLVNPGSINYREKIKQIIESQRISKRAVRKDAVLVNEWIITSDTAFFQENTDTQAF
;
A
#
# COMPACT_ATOMS: atom_id res chain seq x y z
N TYR A 1 -13.48 -3.42 8.19
CA TYR A 1 -13.31 -1.97 8.01
C TYR A 1 -12.07 -1.75 7.15
N SER A 2 -12.15 -0.95 6.08
CA SER A 2 -11.05 -0.71 5.14
C SER A 2 -10.10 0.35 5.68
N ALA A 3 -8.99 -0.09 6.27
CA ALA A 3 -7.84 0.77 6.50
C ALA A 3 -7.09 0.89 5.17
N LEU A 4 -7.10 2.08 4.58
CA LEU A 4 -6.29 2.41 3.41
C LEU A 4 -4.86 2.63 3.91
N TYR A 5 -3.97 1.68 3.65
CA TYR A 5 -2.54 1.87 3.84
C TYR A 5 -1.90 2.13 2.49
N PHE A 6 -1.42 3.36 2.28
CA PHE A 6 -0.60 3.67 1.12
C PHE A 6 0.83 3.20 1.41
N THR A 7 1.29 2.18 0.69
CA THR A 7 2.72 1.92 0.58
C THR A 7 3.17 2.28 -0.83
N TRP A 8 4.03 3.29 -0.92
CA TRP A 8 4.69 3.62 -2.16
C TRP A 8 5.83 2.63 -2.38
N LYS A 9 5.80 1.94 -3.53
CA LYS A 9 6.93 1.12 -4.01
C LYS A 9 7.45 1.73 -5.30
N TYR A 10 8.66 2.27 -5.24
CA TYR A 10 9.41 2.68 -6.42
C TYR A 10 10.06 1.45 -7.06
N CYS A 11 9.43 0.86 -8.07
CA CYS A 11 10.06 -0.18 -8.89
C CYS A 11 10.83 0.47 -10.05
N ARG A 12 12.16 0.35 -10.07
CA ARG A 12 12.95 0.62 -11.28
C ARG A 12 12.72 -0.53 -12.27
N ASN A 13 12.12 -0.25 -13.41
CA ASN A 13 12.15 -1.19 -14.53
C ASN A 13 13.48 -1.02 -15.30
N PRO A 14 14.31 -2.06 -15.47
CA PRO A 14 15.46 -1.98 -16.36
C PRO A 14 14.96 -1.76 -17.79
N LYS A 15 15.41 -0.65 -18.39
CA LYS A 15 15.08 -0.32 -19.79
C LYS A 15 15.57 -1.45 -20.70
N THR A 16 14.65 -2.17 -21.33
CA THR A 16 14.95 -2.94 -22.54
C THR A 16 14.98 -1.98 -23.73
N PRO A 17 16.11 -1.81 -24.44
CA PRO A 17 16.16 -0.99 -25.63
C PRO A 17 15.71 -1.86 -26.80
N ASN A 18 14.40 -1.85 -27.12
CA ASN A 18 13.79 -2.22 -28.42
C ASN A 18 12.32 -2.65 -28.23
N ASP A 19 11.41 -1.69 -28.06
CA ASP A 19 10.01 -1.89 -28.43
C ASP A 19 9.61 -0.79 -29.41
N THR A 20 9.85 -1.04 -30.69
CA THR A 20 9.38 -0.22 -31.82
C THR A 20 7.96 -0.64 -32.20
N ARG A 21 6.99 -0.49 -31.30
CA ARG A 21 5.57 -0.55 -31.68
C ARG A 21 5.12 0.77 -32.29
N LYS A 22 4.67 0.68 -33.55
CA LYS A 22 4.17 1.77 -34.40
C LYS A 22 3.26 2.75 -33.63
N LYS A 23 3.62 4.03 -33.68
CA LYS A 23 2.80 5.17 -33.24
C LYS A 23 1.56 5.31 -34.14
N GLY A 24 0.43 4.74 -33.70
CA GLY A 24 -0.90 5.27 -34.00
C GLY A 24 -1.19 6.36 -32.98
N GLY A 25 -1.57 7.56 -33.44
CA GLY A 25 -1.71 8.77 -32.62
C GLY A 25 -2.85 8.76 -31.61
N GLY A 26 -2.69 7.98 -30.53
CA GLY A 26 -3.42 8.15 -29.27
C GLY A 26 -2.43 8.48 -28.18
N ALA A 27 -2.65 9.57 -27.43
CA ALA A 27 -1.86 9.88 -26.25
C ALA A 27 -1.86 8.67 -25.29
N LEU A 28 -0.67 8.22 -24.88
CA LEU A 28 -0.52 7.16 -23.88
C LEU A 28 -1.01 7.73 -22.54
N MET A 29 -2.27 7.47 -22.20
CA MET A 29 -2.88 7.91 -20.94
C MET A 29 -2.65 6.87 -19.85
N SER A 30 -1.98 7.28 -18.78
CA SER A 30 -1.82 6.47 -17.57
C SER A 30 -3.16 6.04 -16.97
N LYS A 31 -3.17 4.88 -16.30
CA LYS A 31 -4.38 4.29 -15.70
C LYS A 31 -4.28 4.24 -14.18
N ILE A 32 -5.40 4.52 -13.52
CA ILE A 32 -5.54 4.24 -12.09
C ILE A 32 -5.51 2.73 -11.85
N VAL A 33 -4.71 2.32 -10.89
CA VAL A 33 -4.68 0.97 -10.34
C VAL A 33 -5.23 1.06 -8.92
N ALA A 34 -6.40 0.46 -8.71
CA ALA A 34 -7.01 0.30 -7.41
C ALA A 34 -7.33 -1.19 -7.20
N ARG A 35 -6.59 -1.86 -6.32
CA ARG A 35 -6.72 -3.29 -6.06
C ARG A 35 -6.97 -3.54 -4.59
N MET A 36 -7.95 -4.38 -4.28
CA MET A 36 -8.23 -4.79 -2.90
C MET A 36 -7.69 -6.19 -2.57
N GLU A 37 -7.27 -6.36 -1.32
CA GLU A 37 -6.94 -7.67 -0.74
C GLU A 37 -7.57 -7.83 0.64
N LYS A 38 -8.10 -9.03 0.91
CA LYS A 38 -8.81 -9.36 2.14
C LYS A 38 -7.82 -9.85 3.20
N MET A 39 -7.74 -9.12 4.31
CA MET A 39 -6.82 -9.42 5.41
C MET A 39 -7.55 -10.02 6.60
N LYS A 40 -7.11 -11.23 7.00
CA LYS A 40 -7.55 -11.90 8.24
C LYS A 40 -6.53 -11.64 9.36
N ASP A 41 -6.83 -12.08 10.58
CA ASP A 41 -5.96 -11.85 11.75
C ASP A 41 -4.51 -12.35 11.56
N GLY A 42 -4.33 -13.48 10.87
CA GLY A 42 -3.00 -14.02 10.57
C GLY A 42 -2.17 -13.18 9.59
N ASN A 43 -2.81 -12.32 8.80
CA ASN A 43 -2.13 -11.45 7.83
C ASN A 43 -1.64 -10.13 8.45
N LEU A 44 -2.27 -9.69 9.55
CA LEU A 44 -2.08 -8.34 10.10
C LEU A 44 -0.64 -8.03 10.51
N SER A 45 0.06 -9.00 11.11
CA SER A 45 1.46 -8.80 11.51
C SER A 45 2.40 -8.68 10.31
N GLY A 46 2.11 -9.40 9.22
CA GLY A 46 2.90 -9.33 7.98
C GLY A 46 2.77 -7.96 7.31
N ILE A 47 1.53 -7.48 7.15
CA ILE A 47 1.28 -6.16 6.54
C ILE A 47 1.81 -5.02 7.41
N GLN A 48 1.71 -5.12 8.73
CA GLN A 48 2.25 -4.10 9.64
C GLN A 48 3.76 -3.95 9.47
N ARG A 49 4.48 -5.06 9.57
CA ARG A 49 5.95 -5.09 9.40
C ARG A 49 6.38 -4.54 8.05
N HIS A 50 5.62 -4.85 6.99
CA HIS A 50 5.93 -4.38 5.65
C HIS A 50 5.67 -2.88 5.49
N ASN A 51 4.49 -2.41 5.92
CA ASN A 51 4.04 -1.03 5.74
C ASN A 51 4.82 -0.06 6.61
N GLN A 52 5.12 -0.42 7.86
CA GLN A 52 5.87 0.41 8.81
C GLN A 52 7.38 0.19 8.75
N ARG A 53 7.88 -0.63 7.82
CA ARG A 53 9.30 -0.93 7.62
C ARG A 53 10.02 -1.33 8.92
N GLU A 54 9.39 -2.19 9.73
CA GLU A 54 9.93 -2.60 11.05
C GLU A 54 11.19 -3.49 10.96
N THR A 55 11.55 -3.96 9.76
CA THR A 55 12.69 -4.86 9.54
C THR A 55 13.72 -4.22 8.63
N ASN A 56 14.99 -4.26 9.02
CA ASN A 56 16.09 -3.78 8.16
C ASN A 56 16.41 -4.73 7.01
N ASN A 57 16.08 -6.01 7.14
CA ASN A 57 16.37 -7.03 6.13
C ASN A 57 15.12 -7.28 5.27
N HIS A 58 15.15 -6.79 4.04
CA HIS A 58 14.06 -6.98 3.08
C HIS A 58 14.48 -7.99 2.00
N SER A 59 13.67 -9.04 1.81
CA SER A 59 13.87 -9.98 0.70
C SER A 59 13.59 -9.38 -0.67
N ASN A 60 12.88 -8.24 -0.73
CA ASN A 60 12.57 -7.55 -1.96
C ASN A 60 13.73 -6.58 -2.33
N PRO A 61 14.52 -6.87 -3.39
CA PRO A 61 15.67 -6.05 -3.77
C PRO A 61 15.28 -4.64 -4.26
N ASP A 62 14.01 -4.43 -4.60
CA ASP A 62 13.50 -3.14 -5.06
C ASP A 62 13.29 -2.11 -3.93
N ILE A 63 13.44 -2.52 -2.66
CA ILE A 63 13.27 -1.59 -1.52
C ILE A 63 14.58 -0.85 -1.28
N ASP A 64 14.55 0.46 -1.52
CA ASP A 64 15.62 1.39 -1.17
C ASP A 64 15.43 1.88 0.28
N ILE A 65 16.17 1.26 1.21
CA ILE A 65 16.05 1.55 2.65
C ILE A 65 16.35 3.01 2.95
N GLU A 66 17.33 3.60 2.26
CA GLU A 66 17.72 5.00 2.42
C GLU A 66 16.56 5.96 2.14
N LYS A 67 15.57 5.56 1.33
CA LYS A 67 14.37 6.36 1.04
C LYS A 67 13.19 6.07 1.95
N SER A 68 13.32 5.15 2.91
CA SER A 68 12.20 4.77 3.77
C SER A 68 11.69 5.93 4.63
N HIS A 69 12.55 6.90 4.95
CA HIS A 69 12.19 8.13 5.67
C HIS A 69 11.27 9.07 4.88
N LEU A 70 11.14 8.88 3.55
CA LEU A 70 10.22 9.65 2.71
C LEU A 70 8.80 9.06 2.72
N ASN A 71 8.62 7.84 3.25
CA ASN A 71 7.29 7.27 3.40
C ASN A 71 6.55 7.98 4.54
N TYR A 72 5.25 8.18 4.37
CA TYR A 72 4.39 8.81 5.36
C TYR A 72 3.11 8.01 5.56
N ASP A 73 2.51 8.13 6.75
CA ASP A 73 1.18 7.62 7.06
C ASP A 73 0.20 8.81 7.05
N LEU A 74 -0.88 8.69 6.29
CA LEU A 74 -1.88 9.75 6.13
C LEU A 74 -2.79 9.94 7.37
N VAL A 75 -2.86 8.93 8.24
CA VAL A 75 -3.85 8.87 9.33
C VAL A 75 -3.16 8.89 10.69
N ASN A 76 -2.05 8.16 10.83
CA ASN A 76 -1.38 8.00 12.12
C ASN A 76 -0.12 8.87 12.17
N PRO A 77 0.12 9.59 13.28
CA PRO A 77 1.33 10.40 13.45
C PRO A 77 2.61 9.57 13.65
N GLY A 78 2.49 8.25 13.79
CA GLY A 78 3.61 7.34 13.98
C GLY A 78 3.18 5.88 13.91
N SER A 79 4.14 4.98 14.15
CA SER A 79 3.95 3.53 14.14
C SER A 79 2.89 3.07 15.13
N ILE A 80 2.05 2.13 14.71
CA ILE A 80 0.95 1.58 15.51
C ILE A 80 0.89 0.06 15.43
N ASN A 81 0.37 -0.58 16.47
CA ASN A 81 0.01 -1.99 16.39
C ASN A 81 -1.34 -2.14 15.66
N TYR A 82 -1.32 -2.71 14.45
CA TYR A 82 -2.50 -2.88 13.61
C TYR A 82 -3.54 -3.76 14.30
N ARG A 83 -3.13 -4.89 14.88
CA ARG A 83 -4.06 -5.83 15.53
C ARG A 83 -4.79 -5.16 16.69
N GLU A 84 -4.07 -4.42 17.54
CA GLU A 84 -4.66 -3.70 18.66
C GLU A 84 -5.61 -2.60 18.18
N LYS A 85 -5.19 -1.78 17.22
CA LYS A 85 -6.02 -0.69 16.67
C LYS A 85 -7.30 -1.22 16.03
N ILE A 86 -7.21 -2.27 15.22
CA ILE A 86 -8.36 -2.89 14.57
C ILE A 86 -9.31 -3.47 15.62
N LYS A 87 -8.78 -4.14 16.65
CA LYS A 87 -9.58 -4.69 17.75
C LYS A 87 -10.31 -3.58 18.51
N GLN A 88 -9.64 -2.47 18.82
CA GLN A 88 -10.25 -1.30 19.48
C GLN A 88 -11.38 -0.69 18.62
N ILE A 89 -11.18 -0.57 17.31
CA ILE A 89 -12.20 -0.07 16.39
C ILE A 89 -13.41 -1.01 16.35
N ILE A 90 -13.18 -2.31 16.23
CA ILE A 90 -14.26 -3.30 16.23
C ILE A 90 -15.03 -3.24 17.56
N GLU A 91 -14.35 -3.21 18.70
CA GLU A 91 -15.00 -3.21 20.01
C GLU A 91 -15.82 -1.93 20.23
N SER A 92 -15.32 -0.77 19.81
CA SER A 92 -16.03 0.50 19.99
C SER A 92 -17.27 0.67 19.10
N GLN A 93 -17.34 -0.04 17.97
CA GLN A 93 -18.42 0.12 16.98
C GLN A 93 -19.38 -1.07 16.92
N ARG A 94 -19.01 -2.21 17.52
CA ARG A 94 -19.77 -3.44 17.40
C ARG A 94 -20.96 -3.45 18.36
N ILE A 95 -22.16 -3.64 17.80
CA ILE A 95 -23.41 -3.75 18.55
C ILE A 95 -23.60 -5.15 19.16
N SER A 96 -23.12 -6.20 18.48
CA SER A 96 -23.32 -7.59 18.90
C SER A 96 -22.36 -8.00 20.01
N LYS A 97 -22.87 -8.63 21.08
CA LYS A 97 -22.06 -9.21 22.17
C LYS A 97 -21.32 -10.51 21.82
N ARG A 98 -21.56 -11.10 20.64
CA ARG A 98 -20.89 -12.35 20.23
C ARG A 98 -19.39 -12.09 20.02
N ALA A 99 -18.54 -13.12 20.03
CA ALA A 99 -17.14 -12.97 19.61
C ALA A 99 -17.03 -12.69 18.09
N VAL A 100 -15.92 -12.10 17.64
CA VAL A 100 -15.57 -12.04 16.20
C VAL A 100 -15.16 -13.46 15.78
N ARG A 101 -15.62 -13.93 14.62
CA ARG A 101 -15.20 -15.23 14.11
C ARG A 101 -13.70 -15.22 13.79
N LYS A 102 -13.00 -16.33 14.05
CA LYS A 102 -11.54 -16.45 13.85
C LYS A 102 -11.10 -16.27 12.39
N ASP A 103 -11.97 -16.59 11.44
CA ASP A 103 -11.76 -16.52 10.01
C ASP A 103 -12.30 -15.23 9.37
N ALA A 104 -12.71 -14.26 10.20
CA ALA A 104 -13.23 -12.98 9.73
C ALA A 104 -12.17 -12.25 8.89
N VAL A 105 -12.64 -11.63 7.82
CA VAL A 105 -11.88 -10.56 7.17
C VAL A 105 -11.99 -9.33 8.06
N LEU A 106 -10.87 -8.91 8.63
CA LEU A 106 -10.81 -7.78 9.56
C LEU A 106 -10.62 -6.47 8.79
N VAL A 107 -9.76 -6.50 7.78
CA VAL A 107 -9.39 -5.35 6.95
C VAL A 107 -9.46 -5.71 5.47
N ASN A 108 -9.90 -4.77 4.64
CA ASN A 108 -9.67 -4.81 3.21
C ASN A 108 -8.58 -3.78 2.90
N GLU A 109 -7.39 -4.25 2.56
CA GLU A 109 -6.29 -3.38 2.14
C GLU A 109 -6.51 -2.98 0.68
N TRP A 110 -6.22 -1.73 0.35
CA TRP A 110 -6.30 -1.23 -1.02
C TRP A 110 -4.94 -0.68 -1.43
N ILE A 111 -4.41 -1.19 -2.55
CA ILE A 111 -3.28 -0.61 -3.24
C ILE A 111 -3.83 0.38 -4.26
N ILE A 112 -3.47 1.65 -4.08
CA ILE A 112 -3.81 2.76 -4.97
C ILE A 112 -2.52 3.27 -5.59
N THR A 113 -2.39 3.12 -6.91
CA THR A 113 -1.19 3.52 -7.66
C THR A 113 -1.53 3.78 -9.14
N SER A 114 -0.51 4.09 -9.94
CA SER A 114 -0.55 4.27 -11.40
C SER A 114 0.77 3.76 -11.99
N ASP A 115 0.99 3.98 -13.28
CA ASP A 115 2.28 3.70 -13.92
C ASP A 115 3.35 4.74 -13.55
N THR A 116 4.62 4.42 -13.86
CA THR A 116 5.75 5.29 -13.54
C THR A 116 5.69 6.62 -14.28
N ALA A 117 5.15 6.64 -15.50
CA ALA A 117 5.03 7.87 -16.29
C ALA A 117 4.16 8.90 -15.58
N PHE A 118 3.02 8.47 -15.01
CA PHE A 118 2.15 9.33 -14.22
C PHE A 118 2.86 10.05 -13.07
N PHE A 119 3.70 9.33 -12.31
CA PHE A 119 4.39 9.92 -11.16
C PHE A 119 5.63 10.75 -11.55
N GLN A 120 6.20 10.50 -12.73
CA GLN A 120 7.32 11.30 -13.25
C GLN A 120 6.87 12.65 -13.82
N GLU A 121 5.65 12.72 -14.36
CA GLU A 121 5.08 13.97 -14.89
C GLU A 121 4.57 14.92 -13.79
N ASN A 122 4.28 14.39 -12.59
CA ASN A 122 3.68 15.14 -11.47
C ASN A 122 4.69 15.51 -10.36
N THR A 123 5.98 15.58 -10.66
CA THR A 123 7.06 15.47 -9.65
C THR A 123 7.13 16.55 -8.57
N ASP A 124 6.55 17.75 -8.73
CA ASP A 124 6.98 18.86 -7.85
C ASP A 124 5.90 19.55 -7.02
N THR A 125 4.62 19.19 -7.04
CA THR A 125 3.65 19.86 -6.13
C THR A 125 2.31 19.17 -5.90
N GLN A 126 1.99 18.05 -6.57
CA GLN A 126 0.64 17.45 -6.52
C GLN A 126 0.60 15.97 -6.12
N ALA A 127 1.76 15.36 -5.88
CA ALA A 127 1.80 14.08 -5.16
C ALA A 127 1.66 14.41 -3.67
N PHE A 128 0.42 14.27 -3.16
CA PHE A 128 -0.03 14.55 -1.79
C PHE A 128 1.02 14.36 -0.69
#